data_AF-A0A409XA18-F1
#
_entry.id   AF-A0A409XA18-F1
#
_cell.length_a   1.000
_cell.length_b   1.000
_cell.length_c   1.000
_cell.angle_alpha   90.00
_cell.angle_beta   90.00
_cell.angle_gamma   90.00
#
_symmetry.space_group_name_H-M   'P 1'
#
loop_
_entity.id
_entity.type
_entity.pdbx_description
1 polymer ?
#
loop_
_entity_poly.entity_id
_entity_poly.type
_entity_poly.pdbx_seq_one_letter_code
_entity_poly.pdbx_strand_id
1 'polypeptide(L)'
;MSESTYQPVHLLSEKSRRLGRDTFFWLLRSGALLGGDRINQRITPLTSARLHRWIRLLDARSTAFEIYPVSLKKCAEPLTYPKERTGPNIPADSTDPLPAGDYAWNIIDQERMLYIPVHIRNHKSTFTEIASTAEKPGRAHVKDLLPWNDLPSSIEQVVAERDCGYCMVTGSRSGTTEICTSWIFPPAWAILASNAMLIRKDLLDAFQGNAFGIDVDVSFSSASEPLQSLTALPLQDDYRIVILRDMGPVGKLLTGIDSQAFFRRPQFKAQFTGPDEYFLRQHFKFCLEVHFFGGDIRAVYPREVVYERIFELGIMGEKRLASFDDPRWETELGRELLECYWHDKLSTH
;
A
#
# COMPACT_ATOMS: atom_id res chain seq x y z
N MET A 1 14.84 -2.00 27.26
CA MET A 1 13.87 -0.89 27.13
C MET A 1 12.72 -1.43 26.29
N SER A 2 11.50 -1.45 26.81
CA SER A 2 10.33 -1.84 26.00
C SER A 2 10.13 -0.79 24.91
N GLU A 3 10.17 -1.19 23.64
CA GLU A 3 9.76 -0.29 22.56
C GLU A 3 8.32 0.15 22.82
N SER A 4 8.15 1.44 23.09
CA SER A 4 6.83 2.07 23.21
C SER A 4 6.09 1.84 21.89
N THR A 5 5.11 0.94 21.90
CA THR A 5 4.28 0.70 20.71
C THR A 5 3.41 1.92 20.49
N TYR A 6 3.56 2.56 19.34
CA TYR A 6 2.75 3.71 18.93
C TYR A 6 1.26 3.35 19.00
N GLN A 7 0.47 4.21 19.64
CA GLN A 7 -0.99 4.06 19.75
C GLN A 7 -1.65 5.20 18.98
N PRO A 8 -2.32 4.94 17.84
CA PRO A 8 -2.94 5.98 17.05
C PRO A 8 -4.15 6.59 17.78
N VAL A 9 -4.28 7.91 17.69
CA VAL A 9 -5.45 8.65 18.18
C VAL A 9 -6.68 8.40 17.30
N HIS A 10 -6.46 8.15 16.02
CA HIS A 10 -7.49 7.90 15.03
C HIS A 10 -7.91 6.43 15.01
N LEU A 11 -9.16 6.16 14.63
CA LEU A 11 -9.65 4.79 14.54
C LEU A 11 -9.12 4.08 13.32
N LEU A 12 -8.46 2.94 13.56
CA LEU A 12 -7.97 2.05 12.54
C LEU A 12 -9.08 1.14 12.00
N SER A 13 -9.08 0.88 10.70
CA SER A 13 -9.87 -0.22 10.12
C SER A 13 -9.43 -1.59 10.67
N GLU A 14 -10.29 -2.60 10.56
CA GLU A 14 -9.94 -3.99 10.94
C GLU A 14 -8.70 -4.48 10.18
N LYS A 15 -8.65 -4.20 8.87
CA LYS A 15 -7.50 -4.50 8.02
C LYS A 15 -6.23 -3.85 8.56
N SER A 16 -6.36 -2.68 9.17
CA SER A 16 -5.27 -1.93 9.77
C SER A 16 -4.72 -2.56 11.03
N ARG A 17 -5.59 -2.85 11.98
CA ARG A 17 -5.20 -3.57 13.19
C ARG A 17 -4.54 -4.91 12.89
N ARG A 18 -5.12 -5.70 11.97
CA ARG A 18 -4.60 -7.03 11.59
C ARG A 18 -3.16 -6.99 11.06
N LEU A 19 -2.78 -5.91 10.37
CA LEU A 19 -1.46 -5.79 9.74
C LEU A 19 -0.44 -5.04 10.63
N GLY A 20 -0.85 -4.62 11.84
CA GLY A 20 0.05 -3.99 12.82
C GLY A 20 0.69 -2.69 12.32
N ARG A 21 -0.10 -1.84 11.65
CA ARG A 21 0.40 -0.58 11.08
C ARG A 21 0.71 0.45 12.16
N ASP A 22 1.76 1.23 11.90
CA ASP A 22 2.29 2.17 12.89
C ASP A 22 2.74 3.52 12.30
N THR A 23 2.61 3.75 11.00
CA THR A 23 3.03 5.01 10.34
C THR A 23 1.98 5.54 9.37
N PHE A 24 1.46 6.74 9.59
CA PHE A 24 0.31 7.29 8.87
C PHE A 24 0.61 8.67 8.24
N PHE A 25 0.11 8.92 7.03
CA PHE A 25 0.32 10.17 6.27
C PHE A 25 -0.99 10.89 6.00
N TRP A 26 -1.10 12.11 6.51
CA TRP A 26 -2.31 12.91 6.50
C TRP A 26 -2.20 14.07 5.53
N LEU A 27 -3.16 14.23 4.63
CA LEU A 27 -3.27 15.46 3.84
C LEU A 27 -3.47 16.65 4.79
N LEU A 28 -2.57 17.63 4.70
CA LEU A 28 -2.56 18.76 5.61
C LEU A 28 -3.90 19.51 5.60
N ARG A 29 -4.41 19.85 4.42
CA ARG A 29 -5.60 20.69 4.26
C ARG A 29 -6.93 19.96 4.45
N SER A 30 -7.07 18.75 3.92
CA SER A 30 -8.37 18.06 3.93
C SER A 30 -8.67 17.30 5.21
N GLY A 31 -7.66 17.06 6.07
CA GLY A 31 -7.87 16.15 7.21
C GLY A 31 -7.90 14.67 6.83
N ALA A 32 -7.92 14.36 5.53
CA ALA A 32 -8.00 12.99 5.06
C ALA A 32 -6.67 12.26 5.27
N LEU A 33 -6.76 11.02 5.73
CA LEU A 33 -5.65 10.09 5.67
C LEU A 33 -5.37 9.78 4.19
N LEU A 34 -4.21 10.22 3.70
CA LEU A 34 -3.79 9.95 2.32
C LEU A 34 -3.41 8.48 2.17
N GLY A 35 -2.64 8.00 3.14
CA GLY A 35 -1.97 6.71 3.10
C GLY A 35 -1.10 6.54 4.34
N GLY A 36 -0.19 5.58 4.32
CA GLY A 36 0.38 5.03 5.55
C GLY A 36 -0.49 3.91 6.12
N ASP A 37 -1.49 3.51 5.34
CA ASP A 37 -2.34 2.44 5.77
C ASP A 37 -1.59 1.12 5.91
N ARG A 38 -0.40 0.85 5.38
CA ARG A 38 0.22 -0.51 5.48
C ARG A 38 1.69 -0.53 5.78
N ILE A 39 2.19 0.59 6.26
CA ILE A 39 3.59 0.67 6.62
C ILE A 39 3.68 0.27 8.08
N ASN A 40 4.18 -0.94 8.26
CA ASN A 40 4.68 -1.42 9.53
C ASN A 40 6.19 -1.24 9.47
N GLN A 41 6.70 -0.24 10.19
CA GLN A 41 8.13 0.11 10.18
C GLN A 41 9.01 -1.07 10.63
N ARG A 42 8.45 -2.01 11.40
CA ARG A 42 9.15 -3.24 11.83
C ARG A 42 9.37 -4.23 10.68
N ILE A 43 8.54 -4.18 9.64
CA ILE A 43 8.60 -5.09 8.49
C ILE A 43 9.40 -4.46 7.35
N THR A 44 9.04 -3.24 6.95
CA THR A 44 9.78 -2.46 5.94
C THR A 44 9.99 -1.05 6.46
N PRO A 45 11.20 -0.75 6.97
CA PRO A 45 11.56 0.61 7.36
C PRO A 45 11.41 1.55 6.17
N LEU A 46 10.49 2.49 6.28
CA LEU A 46 10.24 3.52 5.27
C LEU A 46 11.13 4.72 5.56
N THR A 47 11.75 5.26 4.52
CA THR A 47 12.49 6.52 4.56
C THR A 47 11.74 7.57 3.75
N SER A 48 12.04 8.85 3.97
CA SER A 48 11.47 9.93 3.14
C SER A 48 11.82 9.74 1.66
N ALA A 49 13.08 9.41 1.34
CA ALA A 49 13.52 9.13 -0.02
C ALA A 49 12.72 8.01 -0.69
N ARG A 50 12.50 6.90 0.03
CA ARG A 50 11.74 5.76 -0.48
C ARG A 50 10.29 6.14 -0.73
N LEU A 51 9.68 6.89 0.19
CA LEU A 51 8.31 7.37 0.06
C LEU A 51 8.14 8.23 -1.20
N HIS A 52 8.98 9.25 -1.39
CA HIS A 52 8.94 10.11 -2.56
C HIS A 52 9.08 9.32 -3.87
N ARG A 53 10.00 8.35 -3.90
CA ARG A 53 10.20 7.48 -5.06
C ARG A 53 8.95 6.63 -5.35
N TRP A 54 8.39 5.98 -4.35
CA TRP A 54 7.19 5.15 -4.52
C TRP A 54 5.98 5.95 -5.01
N ILE A 55 5.86 7.20 -4.57
CA ILE A 55 4.75 8.07 -4.94
C ILE A 55 4.90 8.53 -6.40
N ARG A 56 6.12 8.85 -6.83
CA ARG A 56 6.42 9.09 -8.26
C ARG A 56 6.20 7.84 -9.11
N LEU A 57 6.47 6.65 -8.57
CA LEU A 57 6.19 5.40 -9.26
C LEU A 57 4.69 5.19 -9.47
N LEU A 58 3.88 5.47 -8.44
CA LEU A 58 2.42 5.39 -8.50
C LEU A 58 1.82 6.44 -9.44
N ASP A 59 2.30 7.68 -9.37
CA ASP A 59 1.90 8.76 -10.27
C ASP A 59 3.12 9.60 -10.67
N ALA A 60 3.57 9.44 -11.91
CA ALA A 60 4.69 10.20 -12.46
C ALA A 60 4.41 11.72 -12.53
N ARG A 61 3.14 12.12 -12.45
CA ARG A 61 2.71 13.53 -12.41
C ARG A 61 2.61 14.07 -10.98
N SER A 62 2.91 13.26 -9.97
CA SER A 62 2.85 13.69 -8.57
C SER A 62 3.70 14.93 -8.35
N THR A 63 3.10 15.94 -7.73
CA THR A 63 3.77 17.19 -7.35
C THR A 63 4.75 16.93 -6.22
N ALA A 64 5.79 17.77 -6.13
CA ALA A 64 6.64 17.78 -4.96
C ALA A 64 5.83 18.01 -3.67
N PHE A 65 6.18 17.28 -2.63
CA PHE A 65 5.55 17.37 -1.33
C PHE A 65 6.63 17.36 -0.24
N GLU A 66 6.26 17.83 0.94
CA GLU A 66 7.06 17.73 2.14
C GLU A 66 6.32 16.86 3.14
N ILE A 67 7.10 16.19 4.00
CA ILE A 67 6.58 15.49 5.16
C ILE A 67 7.20 16.03 6.44
N TYR A 68 6.41 16.04 7.50
CA TYR A 68 6.87 16.37 8.86
C TYR A 68 6.00 15.66 9.88
N PRO A 69 6.55 15.31 11.07
CA PRO A 69 5.78 14.64 12.10
C PRO A 69 4.71 15.56 12.67
N VAL A 70 3.55 14.99 13.00
CA VAL A 70 2.43 15.67 13.64
C VAL A 70 1.90 14.86 14.81
N SER A 71 1.30 15.54 15.79
CA SER A 71 0.41 14.92 16.77
C SER A 71 -1.03 15.18 16.36
N LEU A 72 -1.85 14.13 16.43
CA LEU A 72 -3.30 14.23 16.25
C LEU A 72 -3.99 14.46 17.58
N LYS A 73 -5.13 15.16 17.53
CA LYS A 73 -6.05 15.30 18.67
C LYS A 73 -7.44 14.89 18.23
N LYS A 74 -8.25 14.40 19.17
CA LYS A 74 -9.70 14.27 18.95
C LYS A 74 -10.35 15.65 19.00
N CYS A 75 -11.44 15.82 18.27
CA CYS A 75 -12.20 17.07 18.26
C CYS A 75 -13.70 16.78 18.17
N ALA A 76 -14.51 17.84 18.18
CA ALA A 76 -15.96 17.75 18.07
C ALA A 76 -16.44 17.21 16.70
N GLU A 77 -15.61 17.31 15.65
CA GLU A 77 -15.98 16.85 14.32
C GLU A 77 -15.68 15.35 14.13
N PRO A 78 -16.69 14.51 13.84
CA PRO A 78 -16.53 13.08 13.67
C PRO A 78 -15.45 12.65 12.67
N LEU A 79 -14.55 11.79 13.14
CA LEU A 79 -13.43 11.23 12.37
C LEU A 79 -12.45 12.29 11.85
N THR A 80 -12.55 13.54 12.28
CA THR A 80 -11.62 14.61 11.93
C THR A 80 -10.62 14.78 13.06
N TYR A 81 -9.35 14.84 12.69
CA TYR A 81 -8.24 14.89 13.63
C TYR A 81 -7.40 16.14 13.35
N PRO A 82 -7.51 17.21 14.15
CA PRO A 82 -6.62 18.35 14.09
C PRO A 82 -5.17 17.89 14.22
N LYS A 83 -4.30 18.47 13.38
CA LYS A 83 -2.87 18.15 13.31
C LYS A 83 -2.08 19.29 13.90
N GLU A 84 -1.24 18.98 14.87
CA GLU A 84 -0.26 19.91 15.41
C GLU A 84 1.13 19.45 15.00
N ARG A 85 1.94 20.35 14.42
CA ARG A 85 3.29 20.03 13.99
C ARG A 85 4.19 19.80 15.20
N THR A 86 4.86 18.64 15.25
CA THR A 86 5.72 18.25 16.38
C THR A 86 7.20 18.27 16.06
N GLY A 87 7.59 18.49 14.79
CA GLY A 87 8.99 18.48 14.38
C GLY A 87 9.26 19.20 13.04
N PRO A 88 10.54 19.27 12.64
CA PRO A 88 10.97 19.93 11.41
C PRO A 88 10.53 19.15 10.16
N ASN A 89 10.67 19.78 9.00
CA ASN A 89 10.48 19.11 7.72
C ASN A 89 11.55 18.02 7.58
N ILE A 90 11.14 16.86 7.08
CA ILE A 90 12.06 15.77 6.78
C ILE A 90 12.46 15.91 5.31
N PRO A 91 13.76 16.03 5.00
CA PRO A 91 14.23 16.18 3.63
C PRO A 91 13.73 15.06 2.73
N ALA A 92 13.38 15.39 1.48
CA ALA A 92 12.84 14.43 0.52
C ALA A 92 13.83 13.31 0.17
N ASP A 93 15.14 13.57 0.31
CA ASP A 93 16.25 12.66 0.06
C ASP A 93 16.75 11.94 1.33
N SER A 94 16.11 12.17 2.49
CA SER A 94 16.52 11.50 3.74
C SER A 94 16.39 9.98 3.62
N THR A 95 17.50 9.30 3.91
CA THR A 95 17.62 7.83 3.99
C THR A 95 17.42 7.30 5.40
N ASP A 96 17.18 8.18 6.38
CA ASP A 96 16.93 7.75 7.74
C ASP A 96 15.54 7.11 7.83
N PRO A 97 15.41 5.97 8.53
CA PRO A 97 14.11 5.37 8.79
C PRO A 97 13.20 6.34 9.53
N LEU A 98 11.97 6.48 9.06
CA LEU A 98 10.93 7.24 9.73
C LEU A 98 10.49 6.48 10.99
N PRO A 99 10.45 7.13 12.17
CA PRO A 99 9.80 6.56 13.34
C PRO A 99 8.33 6.24 13.07
N ALA A 100 7.78 5.28 13.82
CA ALA A 100 6.34 5.09 13.91
C ALA A 100 5.65 6.39 14.39
N GLY A 101 4.51 6.74 13.79
CA GLY A 101 3.76 7.94 14.14
C GLY A 101 2.91 8.51 13.00
N ASP A 102 2.35 9.70 13.23
CA ASP A 102 1.61 10.46 12.21
C ASP A 102 2.50 11.52 11.55
N TYR A 103 2.34 11.67 10.25
CA TYR A 103 3.04 12.65 9.43
C TYR A 103 2.05 13.46 8.63
N ALA A 104 2.26 14.78 8.54
CA ALA A 104 1.56 15.59 7.55
C ALA A 104 2.21 15.41 6.18
N TRP A 105 1.37 15.38 5.16
CA TRP A 105 1.71 15.45 3.76
C TRP A 105 1.32 16.84 3.25
N ASN A 106 2.32 17.66 2.94
CA ASN A 106 2.14 19.03 2.49
C ASN A 106 2.55 19.17 1.02
N ILE A 107 1.61 19.45 0.13
CA ILE A 107 1.90 19.68 -1.30
C ILE A 107 2.49 21.08 -1.45
N ILE A 108 3.69 21.19 -2.05
CA ILE A 108 4.41 22.47 -2.18
C ILE A 108 3.75 23.36 -3.25
N ASP A 109 3.38 22.76 -4.38
CA ASP A 109 2.77 23.48 -5.51
C ASP A 109 1.25 23.58 -5.34
N GLN A 110 0.80 24.74 -4.86
CA GLN A 110 -0.61 24.99 -4.57
C GLN A 110 -1.47 25.15 -5.83
N GLU A 111 -0.88 25.59 -6.94
CA GLU A 111 -1.62 25.80 -8.20
C GLU A 111 -2.04 24.47 -8.82
N ARG A 112 -1.29 23.40 -8.55
CA ARG A 112 -1.60 22.03 -8.98
C ARG A 112 -2.44 21.23 -7.97
N MET A 113 -2.93 21.82 -6.89
CA MET A 113 -3.69 21.07 -5.86
C MET A 113 -5.02 20.46 -6.33
N LEU A 114 -5.57 20.89 -7.47
CA LEU A 114 -6.71 20.20 -8.09
C LEU A 114 -6.36 18.75 -8.48
N TYR A 115 -5.07 18.47 -8.61
CA TYR A 115 -4.52 17.16 -8.88
C TYR A 115 -4.07 16.50 -7.57
N ILE A 116 -5.04 16.20 -6.69
CA ILE A 116 -4.80 15.15 -5.68
C ILE A 116 -4.51 13.88 -6.49
N PRO A 117 -3.36 13.20 -6.34
CA PRO A 117 -2.99 12.07 -7.18
C PRO A 117 -4.20 11.14 -7.40
N VAL A 118 -4.70 11.12 -8.64
CA VAL A 118 -6.12 10.89 -8.97
C VAL A 118 -6.58 9.43 -8.77
N HIS A 119 -5.75 8.56 -8.21
CA HIS A 119 -6.08 7.15 -8.00
C HIS A 119 -6.09 6.68 -6.54
N ILE A 120 -5.87 7.58 -5.57
CA ILE A 120 -5.93 7.25 -4.12
C ILE A 120 -7.33 6.76 -3.68
N ARG A 121 -8.39 7.04 -4.47
CA ARG A 121 -9.78 6.76 -4.09
C ARG A 121 -10.25 5.32 -4.33
N ASN A 122 -9.54 4.53 -5.12
CA ASN A 122 -9.96 3.17 -5.43
C ASN A 122 -9.08 2.18 -4.68
N HIS A 123 -9.51 1.77 -3.48
CA HIS A 123 -8.91 0.63 -2.79
C HIS A 123 -8.80 -0.54 -3.76
N LYS A 124 -7.56 -0.93 -4.06
CA LYS A 124 -7.31 -2.13 -4.85
C LYS A 124 -7.46 -3.34 -3.93
N SER A 125 -8.27 -4.29 -4.38
CA SER A 125 -8.36 -5.60 -3.76
C SER A 125 -7.19 -6.46 -4.24
N THR A 126 -6.61 -7.27 -3.35
CA THR A 126 -5.63 -8.30 -3.75
C THR A 126 -6.28 -9.33 -4.66
N PHE A 127 -5.49 -10.17 -5.34
CA PHE A 127 -6.03 -11.30 -6.12
C PHE A 127 -6.92 -12.21 -5.26
N THR A 128 -6.47 -12.54 -4.05
CA THR A 128 -7.25 -13.35 -3.10
C THR A 128 -8.56 -12.65 -2.71
N GLU A 129 -8.54 -11.33 -2.50
CA GLU A 129 -9.75 -10.56 -2.20
C GLU A 129 -10.71 -10.49 -3.40
N ILE A 130 -10.21 -10.34 -4.62
CA ILE A 130 -11.01 -10.40 -5.84
C ILE A 130 -11.65 -11.78 -6.00
N ALA A 131 -10.87 -12.85 -5.84
CA ALA A 131 -11.35 -14.23 -5.92
C ALA A 131 -12.46 -14.50 -4.89
N SER A 132 -12.23 -14.16 -3.61
CA SER A 132 -13.25 -14.30 -2.57
C SER A 132 -14.49 -13.42 -2.81
N THR A 133 -14.34 -12.28 -3.51
CA THR A 133 -15.46 -11.39 -3.86
C THR A 133 -16.32 -11.99 -4.98
N ALA A 134 -15.72 -12.77 -5.88
CA ALA A 134 -16.45 -13.48 -6.93
C ALA A 134 -17.46 -14.48 -6.35
N GLU A 135 -17.21 -15.02 -5.17
CA GLU A 135 -18.11 -15.97 -4.50
C GLU A 135 -19.36 -15.30 -3.90
N LYS A 136 -19.37 -13.97 -3.72
CA LYS A 136 -20.48 -13.25 -3.10
C LYS A 136 -21.69 -13.09 -4.04
N PRO A 137 -22.94 -13.19 -3.53
CA PRO A 137 -24.14 -12.95 -4.33
C PRO A 137 -24.13 -11.56 -4.99
N GLY A 138 -24.60 -11.46 -6.24
CA GLY A 138 -24.67 -10.20 -6.99
C GLY A 138 -23.37 -9.74 -7.66
N ARG A 139 -22.30 -10.55 -7.62
CA ARG A 139 -20.99 -10.25 -8.26
C ARG A 139 -20.68 -11.13 -9.47
N ALA A 140 -21.70 -11.45 -10.28
CA ALA A 140 -21.55 -12.34 -11.45
C ALA A 140 -20.43 -11.90 -12.41
N HIS A 141 -20.30 -10.60 -12.68
CA HIS A 141 -19.24 -10.06 -13.54
C HIS A 141 -17.80 -10.35 -13.07
N VAL A 142 -17.58 -10.63 -11.77
CA VAL A 142 -16.24 -10.99 -11.25
C VAL A 142 -15.97 -12.48 -11.49
N LYS A 143 -17.00 -13.33 -11.46
CA LYS A 143 -16.86 -14.76 -11.75
C LYS A 143 -16.39 -15.00 -13.19
N ASP A 144 -16.88 -14.19 -14.13
CA ASP A 144 -16.50 -14.28 -15.54
C ASP A 144 -15.02 -13.95 -15.79
N LEU A 145 -14.36 -13.28 -14.82
CA LEU A 145 -12.93 -12.96 -14.88
C LEU A 145 -12.06 -14.05 -14.24
N LEU A 146 -12.61 -14.97 -13.44
CA LEU A 146 -11.83 -16.01 -12.77
C LEU A 146 -11.04 -16.92 -13.72
N PRO A 147 -11.59 -17.38 -14.86
CA PRO A 147 -10.85 -18.24 -15.79
C PRO A 147 -9.60 -17.58 -16.37
N TRP A 148 -9.52 -16.24 -16.33
CA TRP A 148 -8.35 -15.52 -16.83
C TRP A 148 -7.15 -15.75 -15.92
N ASN A 149 -7.35 -16.01 -14.62
CA ASN A 149 -6.26 -16.25 -13.67
C ASN A 149 -5.54 -17.58 -13.88
N ASP A 150 -6.15 -18.53 -14.61
CA ASP A 150 -5.52 -19.79 -14.94
C ASP A 150 -4.47 -19.58 -16.04
N LEU A 151 -3.25 -20.10 -15.83
CA LEU A 151 -2.18 -19.97 -16.81
C LEU A 151 -2.33 -21.07 -17.87
N PRO A 152 -2.46 -20.74 -19.17
CA PRO A 152 -2.52 -21.76 -20.21
C PRO A 152 -1.22 -22.58 -20.25
N SER A 153 -1.32 -23.91 -20.41
CA SER A 153 -0.14 -24.79 -20.42
C SER A 153 0.90 -24.45 -21.48
N SER A 154 0.49 -23.85 -22.61
CA SER A 154 1.42 -23.34 -23.62
C SER A 154 2.30 -22.20 -23.09
N ILE A 155 1.75 -21.33 -22.23
CA ILE A 155 2.50 -20.26 -21.58
C ILE A 155 3.38 -20.84 -20.47
N GLU A 156 2.88 -21.82 -19.72
CA GLU A 156 3.68 -22.49 -18.68
C GLU A 156 4.95 -23.11 -19.23
N GLN A 157 4.85 -23.78 -20.39
CA GLN A 157 6.01 -24.35 -21.09
C GLN A 157 7.01 -23.28 -21.49
N VAL A 158 6.55 -22.19 -22.12
CA VAL A 158 7.42 -21.07 -22.53
C VAL A 158 8.11 -20.43 -21.32
N VAL A 159 7.40 -20.23 -20.22
CA VAL A 159 7.95 -19.67 -18.97
C VAL A 159 8.98 -20.62 -18.36
N ALA A 160 8.69 -21.92 -18.33
CA ALA A 160 9.59 -22.93 -17.78
C ALA A 160 10.90 -23.04 -18.58
N GLU A 161 10.81 -22.99 -19.91
CA GLU A 161 11.97 -22.96 -20.82
C GLU A 161 12.79 -21.68 -20.63
N ARG A 162 12.13 -20.51 -20.65
CA ARG A 162 12.76 -19.19 -20.45
C ARG A 162 13.49 -19.11 -19.12
N ASP A 163 12.86 -19.56 -18.04
CA ASP A 163 13.39 -19.46 -16.67
C ASP A 163 14.32 -20.63 -16.32
N CYS A 164 14.52 -21.60 -17.24
CA CYS A 164 15.36 -22.78 -17.07
C CYS A 164 15.01 -23.63 -15.82
N GLY A 165 13.75 -23.60 -15.38
CA GLY A 165 13.30 -24.26 -14.15
C GLY A 165 13.77 -23.63 -12.83
N TYR A 166 14.22 -22.36 -12.84
CA TYR A 166 14.61 -21.62 -11.64
C TYR A 166 13.48 -20.70 -11.16
N CYS A 167 13.31 -20.61 -9.84
CA CYS A 167 12.48 -19.58 -9.22
C CYS A 167 13.10 -18.20 -9.45
N MET A 168 12.33 -17.28 -10.00
CA MET A 168 12.80 -15.92 -10.32
C MET A 168 13.08 -15.07 -9.08
N VAL A 169 12.43 -15.39 -7.96
CA VAL A 169 12.60 -14.67 -6.70
C VAL A 169 13.81 -15.18 -5.91
N THR A 170 13.94 -16.50 -5.76
CA THR A 170 14.92 -17.11 -4.84
C THR A 170 16.08 -17.85 -5.51
N GLY A 171 16.01 -18.07 -6.83
CA GLY A 171 17.00 -18.88 -7.56
C GLY A 171 16.97 -20.38 -7.26
N SER A 172 15.99 -20.85 -6.47
CA SER A 172 15.82 -22.28 -6.18
C SER A 172 15.41 -23.05 -7.44
N ARG A 173 15.70 -24.36 -7.52
CA ARG A 173 15.31 -25.24 -8.64
C ARG A 173 14.28 -26.27 -8.20
N SER A 174 13.57 -26.85 -9.18
CA SER A 174 12.54 -27.87 -8.94
C SER A 174 13.03 -29.11 -8.18
N GLY A 175 14.33 -29.43 -8.27
CA GLY A 175 14.93 -30.55 -7.53
C GLY A 175 15.06 -30.34 -6.02
N THR A 176 14.96 -29.10 -5.53
CA THR A 176 15.07 -28.76 -4.09
C THR A 176 13.75 -28.35 -3.48
N THR A 177 12.85 -27.78 -4.29
CA THR A 177 11.60 -27.14 -3.85
C THR A 177 10.57 -27.22 -4.97
N GLU A 178 9.29 -27.34 -4.64
CA GLU A 178 8.23 -27.26 -5.65
C GLU A 178 8.16 -25.85 -6.25
N ILE A 179 8.23 -25.76 -7.58
CA ILE A 179 8.15 -24.52 -8.35
C ILE A 179 6.91 -24.59 -9.23
N CYS A 180 6.17 -23.50 -9.30
CA CYS A 180 5.02 -23.32 -10.18
C CYS A 180 5.15 -22.04 -11.00
N THR A 181 4.29 -21.91 -11.99
CA THR A 181 4.08 -20.72 -12.79
C THR A 181 3.08 -19.79 -12.10
N SER A 182 3.29 -18.49 -12.23
CA SER A 182 2.34 -17.48 -11.74
C SER A 182 2.34 -16.26 -12.64
N TRP A 183 1.17 -15.65 -12.82
CA TRP A 183 1.05 -14.33 -13.41
C TRP A 183 1.73 -13.30 -12.49
N ILE A 184 2.50 -12.40 -13.06
CA ILE A 184 3.13 -11.28 -12.35
C ILE A 184 2.09 -10.20 -12.10
N PHE A 185 1.32 -9.86 -13.13
CA PHE A 185 0.25 -8.88 -13.08
C PHE A 185 -1.02 -9.50 -13.69
N PRO A 186 -2.25 -9.13 -13.23
CA PRO A 186 -3.46 -9.80 -13.67
C PRO A 186 -3.58 -9.91 -15.20
N PRO A 187 -3.90 -11.11 -15.72
CA PRO A 187 -3.85 -11.44 -17.15
C PRO A 187 -4.94 -10.79 -17.97
N ALA A 188 -6.00 -10.26 -17.34
CA ALA A 188 -7.03 -9.44 -17.98
C ALA A 188 -6.45 -8.24 -18.76
N TRP A 189 -5.20 -7.88 -18.48
CA TRP A 189 -4.48 -6.80 -19.16
C TRP A 189 -3.41 -7.27 -20.16
N ALA A 190 -2.87 -8.47 -20.02
CA ALA A 190 -1.89 -9.05 -20.94
C ALA A 190 -1.69 -10.55 -20.73
N ILE A 191 -2.12 -11.37 -21.69
CA ILE A 191 -1.92 -12.82 -21.71
C ILE A 191 -0.63 -13.12 -22.50
N LEU A 192 0.53 -12.87 -21.88
CA LEU A 192 1.85 -13.04 -22.50
C LEU A 192 2.80 -13.76 -21.54
N ALA A 193 3.69 -14.61 -22.05
CA ALA A 193 4.70 -15.29 -21.23
C ALA A 193 5.62 -14.31 -20.49
N SER A 194 5.86 -13.11 -21.03
CA SER A 194 6.60 -12.04 -20.36
C SER A 194 5.90 -11.51 -19.09
N ASN A 195 4.59 -11.71 -18.93
CA ASN A 195 3.80 -11.39 -17.74
C ASN A 195 3.70 -12.57 -16.75
N ALA A 196 4.47 -13.63 -16.94
CA ALA A 196 4.47 -14.78 -16.05
C ALA A 196 5.90 -15.13 -15.61
N MET A 197 6.02 -15.79 -14.47
CA MET A 197 7.31 -16.24 -13.94
C MET A 197 7.20 -17.55 -13.18
N LEU A 198 8.33 -18.25 -13.07
CA LEU A 198 8.49 -19.33 -12.10
C LEU A 198 8.69 -18.79 -10.68
N ILE A 199 7.89 -19.30 -9.74
CA ILE A 199 7.96 -18.98 -8.32
C ILE A 199 7.91 -20.25 -7.49
N ARG A 200 8.54 -20.26 -6.31
CA ARG A 200 8.34 -21.37 -5.36
C ARG A 200 6.88 -21.39 -4.92
N LYS A 201 6.31 -22.59 -4.80
CA LYS A 201 4.91 -22.76 -4.42
C LYS A 201 4.60 -22.22 -3.02
N ASP A 202 5.55 -22.30 -2.10
CA ASP A 202 5.42 -21.74 -0.74
C ASP A 202 5.42 -20.19 -0.71
N LEU A 203 5.85 -19.53 -1.79
CA LEU A 203 5.76 -18.08 -1.97
C LEU A 203 4.53 -17.63 -2.76
N LEU A 204 3.78 -18.56 -3.36
CA LEU A 204 2.68 -18.23 -4.29
C LEU A 204 1.59 -17.39 -3.62
N ASP A 205 1.09 -17.85 -2.46
CA ASP A 205 0.04 -17.16 -1.71
C ASP A 205 0.50 -15.79 -1.20
N ALA A 206 1.78 -15.68 -0.85
CA ALA A 206 2.39 -14.41 -0.48
C ALA A 206 2.43 -13.46 -1.68
N PHE A 207 2.90 -13.92 -2.83
CA PHE A 207 2.99 -13.12 -4.04
C PHE A 207 1.62 -12.67 -4.56
N GLN A 208 0.68 -13.61 -4.74
CA GLN A 208 -0.70 -13.32 -5.17
C GLN A 208 -1.50 -12.53 -4.13
N GLY A 209 -1.18 -12.69 -2.85
CA GLY A 209 -1.70 -11.85 -1.78
C GLY A 209 -1.07 -10.46 -1.71
N ASN A 210 -0.19 -10.11 -2.65
CA ASN A 210 0.61 -8.88 -2.70
C ASN A 210 1.45 -8.66 -1.43
N ALA A 211 1.81 -9.72 -0.72
CA ALA A 211 2.55 -9.66 0.54
C ALA A 211 3.91 -8.99 0.41
N PHE A 212 4.50 -9.12 -0.78
CA PHE A 212 5.72 -8.47 -1.17
C PHE A 212 5.63 -8.06 -2.64
N GLY A 213 6.53 -7.18 -3.07
CA GLY A 213 6.71 -6.84 -4.47
C GLY A 213 8.19 -6.76 -4.82
N ILE A 214 8.47 -6.60 -6.11
CA ILE A 214 9.82 -6.49 -6.65
C ILE A 214 9.97 -5.07 -7.18
N ASP A 215 10.73 -4.27 -6.46
CA ASP A 215 11.04 -2.90 -6.80
C ASP A 215 12.14 -2.88 -7.86
N VAL A 216 11.71 -2.76 -9.10
CA VAL A 216 12.60 -2.53 -10.24
C VAL A 216 12.82 -1.02 -10.32
N ASP A 217 13.86 -0.56 -9.63
CA ASP A 217 14.37 0.78 -9.84
C ASP A 217 14.82 0.84 -11.29
N VAL A 218 14.41 1.88 -12.00
CA VAL A 218 15.10 2.28 -13.22
C VAL A 218 15.29 3.75 -13.04
N SER A 219 16.56 4.11 -12.89
CA SER A 219 17.01 5.48 -12.94
C SER A 219 16.34 6.12 -14.15
N PHE A 220 15.28 6.90 -13.87
CA PHE A 220 14.49 7.56 -14.89
C PHE A 220 15.38 8.67 -15.43
N SER A 221 16.30 8.30 -16.31
CA SER A 221 17.09 9.20 -17.12
C SER A 221 16.10 9.79 -18.12
N SER A 222 15.24 10.68 -17.64
CA SER A 222 14.38 11.48 -18.49
C SER A 222 15.30 12.28 -19.40
N ALA A 223 15.43 11.83 -20.65
CA ALA A 223 16.27 12.43 -21.67
C ALA A 223 15.80 13.83 -22.12
N SER A 224 14.97 14.52 -21.33
CA SER A 224 14.33 15.78 -21.69
C SER A 224 14.51 16.92 -20.68
N GLU A 225 15.26 16.74 -19.59
CA GLU A 225 15.62 17.84 -18.69
C GLU A 225 17.11 18.19 -18.90
N PRO A 226 17.45 19.44 -19.31
CA PRO A 226 18.84 19.87 -19.37
C PRO A 226 19.39 19.99 -17.94
N LEU A 227 20.11 18.96 -17.51
CA LEU A 227 20.78 18.86 -16.21
C LEU A 227 21.72 20.05 -15.96
N GLN A 228 21.44 20.81 -14.91
CA GLN A 228 22.49 21.35 -14.04
C GLN A 228 22.63 20.42 -12.82
N SER A 229 23.69 19.61 -12.85
CA SER A 229 24.51 19.25 -11.69
C SER A 229 23.82 18.71 -10.43
N LEU A 230 22.99 17.67 -10.55
CA LEU A 230 22.85 16.71 -9.47
C LEU A 230 23.58 15.44 -9.87
N THR A 231 24.72 15.22 -9.20
CA THR A 231 25.58 14.04 -9.30
C THR A 231 24.74 12.77 -9.38
N ALA A 232 24.71 12.17 -10.57
CA ALA A 232 24.08 10.89 -10.83
C ALA A 232 24.79 9.81 -10.00
N LEU A 233 24.26 9.55 -8.81
CA LEU A 233 24.53 8.30 -8.11
C LEU A 233 24.03 7.17 -9.02
N PRO A 234 24.82 6.13 -9.28
CA PRO A 234 24.36 4.96 -10.01
C PRO A 234 23.28 4.27 -9.16
N LEU A 235 22.03 4.68 -9.36
CA LEU A 235 20.86 3.97 -8.87
C LEU A 235 20.79 2.67 -9.65
N GLN A 236 21.30 1.64 -9.00
CA GLN A 236 21.42 0.29 -9.52
C GLN A 236 20.02 -0.34 -9.54
N ASP A 237 19.60 -0.85 -10.69
CA ASP A 237 18.37 -1.60 -10.87
C ASP A 237 18.49 -2.92 -10.07
N ASP A 238 18.11 -2.86 -8.80
CA ASP A 238 18.48 -3.89 -7.82
C ASP A 238 17.39 -4.95 -7.57
N TYR A 239 16.31 -4.96 -8.37
CA TYR A 239 15.22 -5.95 -8.27
C TYR A 239 14.86 -6.26 -6.81
N ARG A 240 14.74 -5.20 -6.01
CA ARG A 240 14.74 -5.32 -4.55
C ARG A 240 13.41 -5.89 -4.11
N ILE A 241 13.45 -6.91 -3.27
CA ILE A 241 12.24 -7.44 -2.65
C ILE A 241 11.79 -6.49 -1.55
N VAL A 242 10.56 -6.03 -1.63
CA VAL A 242 9.92 -5.17 -0.63
C VAL A 242 8.81 -5.97 0.04
N ILE A 243 8.97 -6.26 1.34
CA ILE A 243 7.99 -7.01 2.13
C ILE A 243 6.97 -6.04 2.72
N LEU A 244 5.70 -6.16 2.33
CA LEU A 244 4.65 -5.22 2.72
C LEU A 244 3.74 -5.76 3.84
N ARG A 245 3.81 -7.06 4.13
CA ARG A 245 3.12 -7.67 5.26
C ARG A 245 3.93 -8.82 5.84
N ASP A 246 3.61 -9.20 7.08
CA ASP A 246 4.20 -10.38 7.70
C ASP A 246 3.76 -11.64 6.92
N MET A 247 4.73 -12.48 6.59
CA MET A 247 4.57 -13.73 5.85
C MET A 247 4.92 -14.94 6.73
N GLY A 248 5.12 -14.72 8.03
CA GLY A 248 5.53 -15.75 8.97
C GLY A 248 6.83 -16.43 8.54
N PRO A 249 6.93 -17.77 8.67
CA PRO A 249 8.15 -18.51 8.31
C PRO A 249 8.58 -18.34 6.85
N VAL A 250 7.64 -18.16 5.92
CA VAL A 250 7.91 -18.01 4.49
C VAL A 250 8.70 -16.72 4.20
N GLY A 251 8.52 -15.67 5.02
CA GLY A 251 9.29 -14.43 4.89
C GLY A 251 10.79 -14.61 5.08
N LYS A 252 11.23 -15.67 5.78
CA LYS A 252 12.65 -16.01 5.95
C LYS A 252 13.33 -16.39 4.63
N LEU A 253 12.56 -16.80 3.63
CA LEU A 253 13.06 -17.11 2.29
C LEU A 253 13.49 -15.86 1.51
N LEU A 254 12.99 -14.68 1.90
CA LEU A 254 13.21 -13.41 1.19
C LEU A 254 14.14 -12.44 1.94
N THR A 255 14.49 -12.75 3.20
CA THR A 255 15.26 -11.88 4.10
C THR A 255 16.75 -12.26 4.21
N GLY A 256 17.26 -13.07 3.27
CA GLY A 256 18.69 -13.36 3.13
C GLY A 256 19.52 -12.13 2.74
N ILE A 257 20.85 -12.25 2.85
CA ILE A 257 21.86 -11.17 3.01
C ILE A 257 21.77 -9.97 2.04
N ASP A 258 21.08 -10.07 0.90
CA ASP A 258 20.91 -8.92 -0.01
C ASP A 258 19.46 -8.49 -0.28
N SER A 259 18.43 -9.26 0.12
CA SER A 259 17.01 -9.03 -0.25
C SER A 259 16.78 -8.65 -1.73
N GLN A 260 17.70 -9.04 -2.61
CA GLN A 260 17.59 -8.89 -4.05
C GLN A 260 16.96 -10.16 -4.60
N ALA A 261 15.96 -10.01 -5.46
CA ALA A 261 15.43 -11.17 -6.15
C ALA A 261 16.51 -11.71 -7.11
N PHE A 262 16.54 -13.03 -7.29
CA PHE A 262 17.58 -13.74 -8.04
C PHE A 262 17.71 -13.34 -9.53
N PHE A 263 16.81 -12.49 -10.05
CA PHE A 263 16.78 -12.02 -11.43
C PHE A 263 18.16 -12.00 -12.07
N ARG A 264 18.34 -12.92 -13.03
CA ARG A 264 19.61 -13.08 -13.73
C ARG A 264 19.89 -11.76 -14.44
N ARG A 265 20.82 -10.97 -13.89
CA ARG A 265 21.42 -9.88 -14.65
C ARG A 265 21.97 -10.49 -15.93
N PRO A 266 21.70 -9.93 -17.12
CA PRO A 266 22.35 -10.35 -18.34
C PRO A 266 23.83 -9.95 -18.28
N GLN A 267 24.62 -10.66 -17.48
CA GLN A 267 26.07 -10.50 -17.41
C GLN A 267 26.74 -10.89 -18.74
N PHE A 268 26.00 -11.59 -19.61
CA PHE A 268 26.38 -11.89 -20.97
C PHE A 268 25.26 -11.44 -21.91
N LYS A 269 25.64 -10.74 -22.99
CA LYS A 269 24.78 -10.17 -24.05
C LYS A 269 23.87 -11.18 -24.80
N ALA A 270 23.70 -12.39 -24.30
CA ALA A 270 22.92 -13.43 -24.94
C ALA A 270 21.94 -14.10 -23.96
N GLN A 271 20.65 -13.79 -24.17
CA GLN A 271 19.56 -14.76 -24.33
C GLN A 271 18.71 -15.23 -23.13
N PHE A 272 18.70 -14.53 -22.00
CA PHE A 272 17.59 -14.71 -21.06
C PHE A 272 16.99 -13.36 -20.66
N THR A 273 16.08 -12.87 -21.50
CA THR A 273 15.10 -11.88 -21.03
C THR A 273 14.20 -12.64 -20.08
N GLY A 274 14.32 -12.40 -18.77
CA GLY A 274 13.36 -12.91 -17.79
C GLY A 274 11.94 -12.38 -18.07
N PRO A 275 11.04 -12.32 -17.09
CA PRO A 275 9.82 -11.58 -17.30
C PRO A 275 10.13 -10.11 -17.61
N ASP A 276 9.21 -9.47 -18.32
CA ASP A 276 9.37 -8.08 -18.72
C ASP A 276 9.29 -7.18 -17.48
N GLU A 277 10.28 -6.31 -17.32
CA GLU A 277 10.36 -5.35 -16.22
C GLU A 277 9.09 -4.49 -16.11
N TYR A 278 8.42 -4.23 -17.22
CA TYR A 278 7.14 -3.54 -17.23
C TYR A 278 6.14 -4.23 -16.29
N PHE A 279 5.96 -5.56 -16.39
CA PHE A 279 5.02 -6.28 -15.55
C PHE A 279 5.46 -6.33 -14.10
N LEU A 280 6.76 -6.46 -13.82
CA LEU A 280 7.29 -6.40 -12.46
C LEU A 280 6.98 -5.05 -11.80
N ARG A 281 7.14 -3.95 -12.56
CA ARG A 281 6.78 -2.61 -12.09
C ARG A 281 5.28 -2.44 -11.91
N GLN A 282 4.45 -2.95 -12.82
CA GLN A 282 3.00 -2.92 -12.64
C GLN A 282 2.57 -3.71 -11.41
N HIS A 283 3.17 -4.89 -11.17
CA HIS A 283 2.95 -5.66 -9.96
C HIS A 283 3.37 -4.90 -8.72
N PHE A 284 4.55 -4.27 -8.71
CA PHE A 284 5.00 -3.50 -7.56
C PHE A 284 4.12 -2.26 -7.32
N LYS A 285 3.72 -1.53 -8.37
CA LYS A 285 2.71 -0.46 -8.27
C LYS A 285 1.43 -0.98 -7.66
N PHE A 286 0.93 -2.13 -8.11
CA PHE A 286 -0.29 -2.72 -7.59
C PHE A 286 -0.14 -3.13 -6.13
N CYS A 287 0.99 -3.72 -5.74
CA CYS A 287 1.31 -3.96 -4.34
C CYS A 287 1.29 -2.64 -3.54
N LEU A 288 1.90 -1.58 -4.04
CA LEU A 288 1.84 -0.27 -3.40
C LEU A 288 0.42 0.30 -3.36
N GLU A 289 -0.42 0.15 -4.39
CA GLU A 289 -1.81 0.62 -4.35
C GLU A 289 -2.67 -0.17 -3.36
N VAL A 290 -2.48 -1.50 -3.31
CA VAL A 290 -3.13 -2.37 -2.34
C VAL A 290 -2.74 -1.94 -0.93
N HIS A 291 -1.47 -1.56 -0.72
CA HIS A 291 -0.94 -1.37 0.61
C HIS A 291 -0.85 0.07 1.10
N PHE A 292 -0.47 1.02 0.28
CA PHE A 292 -0.16 2.38 0.70
C PHE A 292 -1.40 3.18 1.14
N PHE A 293 -2.57 2.94 0.53
CA PHE A 293 -3.76 3.79 0.68
C PHE A 293 -4.82 3.25 1.63
N GLY A 294 -5.45 4.15 2.39
CA GLY A 294 -6.59 3.89 3.28
C GLY A 294 -6.32 4.06 4.76
N GLY A 295 -7.18 3.44 5.57
CA GLY A 295 -6.72 2.89 6.84
C GLY A 295 -7.36 3.27 8.11
N ASP A 296 -7.93 4.45 8.09
CA ASP A 296 -8.87 4.82 9.09
C ASP A 296 -10.16 4.00 8.89
N ILE A 297 -11.03 4.14 9.87
CA ILE A 297 -12.34 3.51 9.90
C ILE A 297 -13.23 3.92 8.71
N ARG A 298 -12.88 4.97 7.94
CA ARG A 298 -13.67 5.41 6.77
C ARG A 298 -13.64 4.42 5.62
N ALA A 299 -12.65 3.53 5.57
CA ALA A 299 -12.65 2.40 4.64
C ALA A 299 -13.79 1.40 4.92
N VAL A 300 -14.28 1.35 6.16
CA VAL A 300 -15.39 0.50 6.61
C VAL A 300 -16.71 1.28 6.62
N TYR A 301 -16.66 2.55 7.04
CA TYR A 301 -17.81 3.44 7.10
C TYR A 301 -17.62 4.61 6.13
N PRO A 302 -18.13 4.48 4.89
CA PRO A 302 -18.16 5.59 3.94
C PRO A 302 -18.78 6.84 4.56
N ARG A 303 -18.41 8.01 4.05
CA ARG A 303 -18.84 9.30 4.59
C ARG A 303 -20.36 9.40 4.71
N GLU A 304 -21.09 8.85 3.76
CA GLU A 304 -22.55 8.81 3.71
C GLU A 304 -23.12 8.00 4.89
N VAL A 305 -22.52 6.84 5.19
CA VAL A 305 -22.90 5.99 6.32
C VAL A 305 -22.60 6.69 7.65
N VAL A 306 -21.48 7.40 7.74
CA VAL A 306 -21.15 8.20 8.93
C VAL A 306 -22.18 9.31 9.15
N TYR A 307 -22.55 10.04 8.10
CA TYR A 307 -23.57 11.10 8.21
C TYR A 307 -24.96 10.57 8.53
N GLU A 308 -25.36 9.48 7.89
CA GLU A 308 -26.61 8.79 8.21
C GLU A 308 -26.63 8.40 9.69
N ARG A 309 -25.54 7.82 10.19
CA ARG A 309 -25.41 7.45 11.61
C ARG A 309 -25.48 8.65 12.55
N ILE A 310 -24.82 9.75 12.23
CA ILE A 310 -24.88 11.01 12.99
C ILE A 310 -26.32 11.51 13.08
N PHE A 311 -27.05 11.50 11.96
CA PHE A 311 -28.43 11.96 11.88
C PHE A 311 -29.42 11.03 12.62
N GLU A 312 -29.23 9.72 12.47
CA GLU A 312 -30.01 8.70 13.15
C GLU A 312 -29.90 8.75 14.67
N LEU A 313 -28.71 9.09 15.18
CA LEU A 313 -28.42 9.18 16.61
C LEU A 313 -28.80 10.54 17.20
N GLY A 314 -29.23 11.51 16.38
CA GLY A 314 -29.60 12.85 16.84
C GLY A 314 -28.41 13.68 17.33
N ILE A 315 -27.20 13.41 16.83
CA ILE A 315 -25.98 14.15 17.19
C ILE A 315 -25.97 15.54 16.54
N MET A 316 -26.49 15.64 15.30
CA MET A 316 -26.65 16.90 14.58
C MET A 316 -28.13 17.17 14.29
N GLY A 317 -28.57 18.40 14.55
CA GLY A 317 -29.90 18.92 14.19
C GLY A 317 -30.92 18.95 15.33
N GLU A 318 -32.18 19.18 14.98
CA GLU A 318 -33.30 19.38 15.92
C GLU A 318 -33.89 18.07 16.48
N LYS A 319 -33.41 16.91 16.01
CA LYS A 319 -33.87 15.62 16.52
C LYS A 319 -33.42 15.41 17.96
N ARG A 320 -34.26 14.75 18.74
CA ARG A 320 -33.89 14.29 20.09
C ARG A 320 -32.75 13.27 19.97
N LEU A 321 -31.69 13.47 20.74
CA LEU A 321 -30.58 12.51 20.89
C LEU A 321 -31.16 11.12 21.22
N ALA A 322 -30.66 10.10 20.52
CA ALA A 322 -31.02 8.71 20.80
C ALA A 322 -30.72 8.35 22.26
N SER A 323 -31.46 7.40 22.83
CA SER A 323 -31.16 6.89 24.18
C SER A 323 -29.72 6.39 24.24
N PHE A 324 -29.01 6.60 25.35
CA PHE A 324 -27.66 6.04 25.52
C PHE A 324 -27.66 4.51 25.61
N ASP A 325 -28.82 3.88 25.86
CA ASP A 325 -29.01 2.43 25.77
C ASP A 325 -29.18 1.92 24.33
N ASP A 326 -29.18 2.81 23.33
CA ASP A 326 -29.26 2.41 21.93
C ASP A 326 -28.03 1.56 21.54
N PRO A 327 -28.21 0.32 21.05
CA PRO A 327 -27.10 -0.59 20.79
C PRO A 327 -26.13 -0.08 19.72
N ARG A 328 -26.52 0.93 18.94
CA ARG A 328 -25.63 1.56 17.95
C ARG A 328 -24.47 2.30 18.61
N TRP A 329 -24.59 2.76 19.85
CA TRP A 329 -23.49 3.36 20.62
C TRP A 329 -22.39 2.36 20.95
N GLU A 330 -22.69 1.07 21.02
CA GLU A 330 -21.73 0.00 21.31
C GLU A 330 -20.88 -0.41 20.10
N THR A 331 -21.16 0.13 18.92
CA THR A 331 -20.31 -0.05 17.75
C THR A 331 -19.04 0.81 17.84
N GLU A 332 -17.96 0.45 17.13
CA GLU A 332 -16.74 1.28 17.11
C GLU A 332 -17.03 2.71 16.63
N LEU A 333 -17.81 2.84 15.56
CA LEU A 333 -18.26 4.15 15.07
C LEU A 333 -19.14 4.86 16.11
N GLY A 334 -20.08 4.15 16.73
CA GLY A 334 -20.97 4.72 17.77
C GLY A 334 -20.20 5.35 18.93
N ARG A 335 -19.22 4.63 19.48
CA ARG A 335 -18.39 5.13 20.59
C ARG A 335 -17.63 6.41 20.22
N GLU A 336 -17.06 6.46 19.03
CA GLU A 336 -16.34 7.63 18.54
C GLU A 336 -17.25 8.83 18.30
N LEU A 337 -18.43 8.59 17.73
CA LEU A 337 -19.43 9.63 17.54
C LEU A 337 -19.91 10.19 18.89
N LEU A 338 -20.09 9.32 19.89
CA LEU A 338 -20.46 9.72 21.24
C LEU A 338 -19.37 10.57 21.91
N GLU A 339 -18.10 10.18 21.75
CA GLU A 339 -16.96 10.95 22.27
C GLU A 339 -16.84 12.33 21.60
N CYS A 340 -17.03 12.40 20.27
CA CYS A 340 -17.08 13.68 19.54
C CYS A 340 -18.21 14.58 20.05
N TYR A 341 -19.40 14.00 20.28
CA TYR A 341 -20.55 14.72 20.84
C TYR A 341 -20.24 15.33 22.22
N TRP A 342 -19.58 14.58 23.11
CA TRP A 342 -19.20 15.11 24.41
C TRP A 342 -18.13 16.20 24.33
N HIS A 343 -17.16 16.06 23.42
CA HIS A 343 -16.17 17.12 23.17
C HIS A 343 -16.84 18.44 22.76
N ASP A 344 -17.87 18.40 21.91
CA ASP A 344 -18.64 19.58 21.51
C ASP A 344 -19.37 20.22 22.70
N LYS A 345 -20.08 19.41 23.51
CA LYS A 345 -20.84 19.89 24.67
C LYS A 345 -19.97 20.45 25.78
N LEU A 346 -18.79 19.89 25.99
CA LEU A 346 -17.87 20.39 27.01
C LEU A 346 -17.10 21.65 26.56
N SER A 347 -16.95 21.88 25.26
CA SER A 347 -16.26 23.07 24.74
C SER A 347 -17.13 24.33 24.68
N THR A 348 -18.45 24.18 24.88
CA THR A 348 -19.44 25.25 24.80
C THR A 348 -19.84 25.82 26.18
N HIS A 349 -19.25 25.29 27.24
CA HIS A 349 -19.37 25.76 28.62
C HIS A 349 -18.00 26.21 29.13
#